data_AF-A0A258V7Y3-F1
#
_entry.id   AF-A0A258V7Y3-F1
#
_cell.length_a   1.000
_cell.length_b   1.000
_cell.length_c   1.000
_cell.angle_alpha   90.00
_cell.angle_beta   90.00
_cell.angle_gamma   90.00
#
_symmetry.space_group_name_H-M   'P 1'
#
loop_
_entity.id
_entity.type
_entity.pdbx_description
1 polymer ?
#
loop_
_entity_poly.entity_id
_entity_poly.type
_entity_poly.pdbx_seq_one_letter_code
_entity_poly.pdbx_strand_id
1 'polypeptide(L)'
;MVDETPFVFVCQIDLSEISIDDKFEWLPDKGTIFFFVAPSTCDETAPELFRVIHSFDSTDHQHPLPVGGAPPYPRFDLTFESDFTYDLEFSASALQHDDQVEFDKWAYEVNAARKSHTKWQLDGWPCDLQSNKDMPRICEMRYRNLTDNDHGVLKSQNFSNSLADWVFIGRVHRTGLDSPWAYYHCGYFWVRKSDAKRGDFSKAMFFTQSD
;
A
#
# COMPACT_ATOMS: atom_id res chain seq x y z
N MET A 1 27.64 -5.77 0.63
CA MET A 1 27.26 -7.16 0.97
C MET A 1 25.76 -7.21 0.82
N VAL A 2 25.22 -8.11 0.00
CA VAL A 2 23.78 -8.34 -0.03
C VAL A 2 23.46 -9.02 1.29
N ASP A 3 22.62 -8.39 2.09
CA ASP A 3 22.11 -9.01 3.31
C ASP A 3 21.27 -10.23 2.88
N GLU A 4 21.73 -11.44 3.22
CA GLU A 4 21.06 -12.70 2.89
C GLU A 4 19.85 -12.98 3.80
N THR A 5 19.49 -12.02 4.65
CA THR A 5 18.38 -12.20 5.59
C THR A 5 17.07 -12.36 4.82
N PRO A 6 16.30 -13.43 5.07
CA PRO A 6 15.04 -13.68 4.38
C PRO A 6 14.02 -12.58 4.69
N PHE A 7 13.15 -12.30 3.72
CA PHE A 7 12.00 -11.43 3.95
C PHE A 7 11.05 -12.05 4.99
N VAL A 8 10.43 -11.17 5.77
CA VAL A 8 9.35 -11.50 6.70
C VAL A 8 8.03 -11.53 5.93
N PHE A 9 7.27 -12.61 6.09
CA PHE A 9 5.90 -12.67 5.60
C PHE A 9 5.01 -11.73 6.40
N VAL A 10 4.20 -10.94 5.68
CA VAL A 10 3.29 -9.97 6.30
C VAL A 10 1.85 -10.44 6.22
N CYS A 11 1.36 -10.68 5.01
CA CYS A 11 0.01 -11.15 4.78
C CYS A 11 -0.10 -11.82 3.39
N GLN A 12 -1.21 -12.52 3.21
CA GLN A 12 -1.64 -13.01 1.92
C GLN A 12 -3.11 -12.63 1.70
N ILE A 13 -3.49 -12.43 0.45
CA ILE A 13 -4.87 -12.19 0.03
C ILE A 13 -5.20 -13.23 -1.04
N ASP A 14 -6.11 -14.15 -0.73
CA ASP A 14 -6.69 -15.03 -1.72
C ASP A 14 -7.77 -14.26 -2.51
N LEU A 15 -7.55 -14.09 -3.81
CA LEU A 15 -8.43 -13.29 -4.66
C LEU A 15 -9.79 -13.96 -4.87
N SER A 16 -9.92 -15.26 -4.59
CA SER A 16 -11.21 -15.95 -4.60
C SER A 16 -12.09 -15.65 -3.39
N GLU A 17 -11.50 -15.13 -2.30
CA GLU A 17 -12.21 -14.75 -1.08
C GLU A 17 -12.71 -13.30 -1.12
N ILE A 18 -12.28 -12.50 -2.10
CA ILE A 18 -12.80 -11.15 -2.31
C ILE A 18 -14.23 -11.25 -2.88
N SER A 19 -15.17 -10.57 -2.22
CA SER A 19 -16.58 -10.57 -2.61
C SER A 19 -16.77 -10.21 -4.10
N ILE A 20 -17.74 -10.85 -4.75
CA ILE A 20 -18.13 -10.54 -6.13
C ILE A 20 -18.60 -9.09 -6.26
N ASP A 21 -19.20 -8.54 -5.21
CA ASP A 21 -19.71 -7.17 -5.17
C ASP A 21 -18.57 -6.13 -5.01
N ASP A 22 -17.40 -6.55 -4.52
CA ASP A 22 -16.19 -5.73 -4.35
C ASP A 22 -15.14 -6.01 -5.46
N LYS A 23 -15.59 -6.42 -6.66
CA LYS A 23 -14.67 -6.70 -7.77
C LYS A 23 -13.94 -5.43 -8.23
N PHE A 24 -12.70 -5.31 -7.79
CA PHE A 24 -11.76 -4.29 -8.25
C PHE A 24 -11.38 -4.53 -9.72
N GLU A 25 -11.75 -3.63 -10.63
CA GLU A 25 -11.44 -3.76 -12.07
C GLU A 25 -9.94 -3.82 -12.40
N TRP A 26 -9.11 -3.40 -11.45
CA TRP A 26 -7.66 -3.33 -11.53
C TRP A 26 -6.96 -4.56 -10.94
N LEU A 27 -7.66 -5.41 -10.20
CA LEU A 27 -7.10 -6.59 -9.54
C LEU A 27 -7.25 -7.83 -10.46
N PRO A 28 -6.35 -8.81 -10.41
CA PRO A 28 -6.55 -10.08 -11.10
C PRO A 28 -7.80 -10.81 -10.58
N ASP A 29 -8.47 -11.56 -11.45
CA ASP A 29 -9.69 -12.30 -11.07
C ASP A 29 -9.43 -13.52 -10.17
N LYS A 30 -8.17 -13.99 -10.06
CA LYS A 30 -7.82 -15.21 -9.32
C LYS A 30 -6.36 -15.26 -8.91
N GLY A 31 -6.05 -16.18 -8.00
CA GLY A 31 -4.72 -16.40 -7.44
C GLY A 31 -4.59 -15.83 -6.04
N THR A 32 -3.36 -15.76 -5.54
CA THR A 32 -3.05 -15.24 -4.21
C THR A 32 -1.97 -14.17 -4.31
N ILE A 33 -2.17 -13.05 -3.62
CA ILE A 33 -1.16 -12.00 -3.48
C ILE A 33 -0.46 -12.16 -2.13
N PHE A 34 0.86 -12.19 -2.13
CA PHE A 34 1.69 -12.30 -0.93
C PHE A 34 2.50 -11.02 -0.72
N PHE A 35 2.57 -10.57 0.53
CA PHE A 35 3.31 -9.38 0.92
C PHE A 35 4.47 -9.77 1.85
N PHE A 36 5.65 -9.27 1.53
CA PHE A 36 6.89 -9.58 2.21
C PHE A 36 7.71 -8.32 2.41
N VAL A 37 8.44 -8.27 3.52
CA VAL A 37 9.21 -7.08 3.90
C VAL A 37 10.51 -7.44 4.60
N ALA A 38 11.57 -6.68 4.37
CA ALA A 38 12.89 -6.99 4.92
C ALA A 38 12.91 -6.70 6.43
N PRO A 39 13.64 -7.48 7.25
CA PRO A 39 13.65 -7.29 8.70
C PRO A 39 14.26 -5.95 9.16
N SER A 40 15.21 -5.41 8.40
CA SER A 40 15.98 -4.22 8.77
C SER A 40 15.68 -3.05 7.85
N THR A 41 14.62 -2.28 8.10
CA THR A 41 14.31 -1.15 7.22
C THR A 41 13.99 0.12 7.97
N CYS A 42 14.99 1.01 7.99
CA CYS A 42 14.86 2.46 8.18
C CYS A 42 14.93 3.24 6.85
N ASP A 43 14.95 2.56 5.70
CA ASP A 43 14.94 3.20 4.40
C ASP A 43 13.62 2.82 3.68
N GLU A 44 12.85 3.81 3.25
CA GLU A 44 11.40 3.67 3.05
C GLU A 44 11.01 3.30 1.60
N THR A 45 11.96 2.81 0.81
CA THR A 45 11.85 3.02 -0.65
C THR A 45 12.54 1.99 -1.53
N ALA A 46 13.55 1.29 -1.02
CA ALA A 46 14.42 0.54 -1.89
C ALA A 46 13.76 -0.80 -2.26
N PRO A 47 13.75 -1.19 -3.54
CA PRO A 47 13.08 -2.41 -3.98
C PRO A 47 13.62 -3.65 -3.29
N GLU A 48 14.84 -3.63 -2.75
CA GLU A 48 15.41 -4.67 -1.89
C GLU A 48 14.71 -4.86 -0.52
N LEU A 49 13.77 -3.99 -0.16
CA LEU A 49 13.18 -3.93 1.18
C LEU A 49 11.79 -4.54 1.30
N PHE A 50 11.17 -4.89 0.18
CA PHE A 50 9.88 -5.56 0.17
C PHE A 50 9.69 -6.40 -1.09
N ARG A 51 8.72 -7.32 -1.07
CA ARG A 51 8.25 -8.03 -2.26
C ARG A 51 6.74 -8.15 -2.20
N VAL A 52 6.09 -7.92 -3.34
CA VAL A 52 4.69 -8.29 -3.56
C VAL A 52 4.68 -9.31 -4.69
N ILE A 53 4.10 -10.48 -4.44
CA ILE A 53 4.12 -11.61 -5.36
C ILE A 53 2.69 -12.04 -5.63
N HIS A 54 2.31 -12.16 -6.91
CA HIS A 54 1.07 -12.79 -7.31
C HIS A 54 1.35 -14.21 -7.79
N SER A 55 0.69 -15.19 -7.18
CA SER A 55 0.70 -16.58 -7.60
C SER A 55 -0.63 -16.93 -8.23
N PHE A 56 -0.60 -17.47 -9.45
CA PHE A 56 -1.80 -17.85 -10.19
C PHE A 56 -2.20 -19.32 -9.98
N ASP A 57 -1.28 -20.14 -9.47
CA ASP A 57 -1.53 -21.56 -9.23
C ASP A 57 -2.22 -21.74 -7.89
N SER A 58 -3.54 -21.99 -7.93
CA SER A 58 -4.31 -22.51 -6.81
C SER A 58 -4.23 -24.04 -6.69
N THR A 59 -3.39 -24.69 -7.51
CA THR A 59 -3.30 -26.16 -7.56
C THR A 59 -1.85 -26.62 -7.70
N ASP A 60 -1.39 -27.35 -6.67
CA ASP A 60 -0.50 -28.52 -6.81
C ASP A 60 1.03 -28.35 -6.65
N HIS A 61 1.50 -27.23 -6.11
CA HIS A 61 2.83 -27.20 -5.50
C HIS A 61 2.68 -27.09 -3.98
N GLN A 62 2.39 -28.23 -3.35
CA GLN A 62 2.84 -28.45 -1.97
C GLN A 62 4.37 -28.37 -1.98
N HIS A 63 4.89 -27.14 -1.98
CA HIS A 63 6.28 -26.95 -1.64
C HIS A 63 6.44 -27.54 -0.24
N PRO A 64 7.34 -28.51 -0.05
CA PRO A 64 7.58 -29.04 1.28
C PRO A 64 7.87 -27.86 2.18
N LEU A 65 7.12 -27.75 3.28
CA LEU A 65 7.38 -26.75 4.30
C LEU A 65 8.88 -26.80 4.62
N PRO A 66 9.55 -25.65 4.80
CA PRO A 66 10.98 -25.62 5.09
C PRO A 66 11.32 -26.62 6.19
N VAL A 67 12.33 -27.46 5.96
CA VAL A 67 12.79 -28.44 6.95
C VAL A 67 13.24 -27.67 8.19
N GLY A 68 12.49 -27.79 9.29
CA GLY A 68 12.65 -26.97 10.49
C GLY A 68 11.37 -26.25 10.93
N GLY A 69 10.33 -26.24 10.08
CA GLY A 69 9.08 -25.52 10.34
C GLY A 69 9.25 -24.01 10.13
N ALA A 70 8.17 -23.32 9.77
CA ALA A 70 8.15 -21.87 9.92
C ALA A 70 8.18 -21.54 11.43
N PRO A 71 8.90 -20.49 11.87
CA PRO A 71 8.69 -19.93 13.20
C PRO A 71 7.19 -19.73 13.43
N PRO A 72 6.66 -19.91 14.65
CA PRO A 72 5.25 -19.67 14.93
C PRO A 72 4.96 -18.17 14.77
N TYR A 73 4.67 -17.75 13.54
CA TYR A 73 4.14 -16.42 13.29
C TYR A 73 2.66 -16.44 13.66
N PRO A 74 2.17 -15.40 14.35
CA PRO A 74 0.76 -15.32 14.67
C PRO A 74 -0.04 -15.22 13.37
N ARG A 75 -0.96 -16.17 13.17
CA ARG A 75 -1.91 -16.13 12.06
C ARG A 75 -3.15 -15.38 12.53
N PHE A 76 -3.55 -14.40 11.74
CA PHE A 76 -4.83 -13.73 11.88
C PHE A 76 -5.55 -13.84 10.56
N ASP A 77 -6.80 -14.30 10.59
CA ASP A 77 -7.67 -14.23 9.43
C ASP A 77 -8.30 -12.82 9.42
N LEU A 78 -8.28 -12.15 8.27
CA LEU A 78 -8.80 -10.80 8.08
C LEU A 78 -10.20 -10.88 7.47
N THR A 79 -11.15 -10.12 8.02
CA THR A 79 -12.44 -9.88 7.39
C THR A 79 -12.47 -8.44 6.90
N PHE A 80 -12.77 -8.24 5.62
CA PHE A 80 -12.94 -6.92 5.04
C PHE A 80 -14.40 -6.49 5.12
N GLU A 81 -14.60 -5.20 5.40
CA GLU A 81 -15.89 -4.52 5.30
C GLU A 81 -15.69 -3.33 4.36
N SER A 82 -16.65 -3.09 3.47
CA SER A 82 -16.61 -1.92 2.59
C SER A 82 -16.71 -0.65 3.42
N ASP A 83 -15.81 0.31 3.17
CA ASP A 83 -15.75 1.59 3.87
C ASP A 83 -15.63 2.74 2.88
N PHE A 84 -16.18 3.90 3.23
CA PHE A 84 -16.07 5.10 2.42
C PHE A 84 -14.77 5.83 2.75
N THR A 85 -13.95 6.05 1.72
CA THR A 85 -12.68 6.76 1.84
C THR A 85 -12.68 7.97 0.93
N TYR A 86 -12.03 9.05 1.35
CA TYR A 86 -12.01 10.32 0.62
C TYR A 86 -10.60 10.64 0.16
N ASP A 87 -10.49 11.12 -1.07
CA ASP A 87 -9.30 11.81 -1.55
C ASP A 87 -9.24 13.17 -0.86
N LEU A 88 -8.55 13.23 0.28
CA LEU A 88 -8.39 14.46 1.04
C LEU A 88 -7.33 15.39 0.42
N GLU A 89 -6.59 14.92 -0.58
CA GLU A 89 -5.51 15.67 -1.21
C GLU A 89 -6.00 16.44 -2.44
N PHE A 90 -7.00 15.93 -3.15
CA PHE A 90 -7.55 16.57 -4.36
C PHE A 90 -8.52 17.74 -4.07
N SER A 91 -9.16 17.79 -2.91
CA SER A 91 -10.27 18.73 -2.65
C SER A 91 -9.84 20.14 -2.21
N ALA A 92 -8.60 20.35 -1.76
CA ALA A 92 -8.18 21.64 -1.19
C ALA A 92 -7.89 22.75 -2.22
N SER A 93 -7.62 22.40 -3.48
CA SER A 93 -7.18 23.40 -4.47
C SER A 93 -8.31 24.21 -5.12
N ALA A 94 -9.57 23.83 -4.88
CA ALA A 94 -10.74 24.39 -5.56
C ALA A 94 -11.67 25.22 -4.65
N LEU A 95 -11.36 25.34 -3.36
CA LEU A 95 -12.23 25.98 -2.36
C LEU A 95 -11.86 27.45 -2.14
N GLN A 96 -12.86 28.29 -1.83
CA GLN A 96 -12.59 29.64 -1.31
C GLN A 96 -11.98 29.53 0.10
N HIS A 97 -11.31 30.58 0.58
CA HIS A 97 -10.55 30.51 1.84
C HIS A 97 -11.38 30.05 3.04
N ASP A 98 -12.63 30.53 3.16
CA ASP A 98 -13.51 30.15 4.26
C ASP A 98 -13.99 28.68 4.14
N ASP A 99 -14.29 28.24 2.92
CA ASP A 99 -14.63 26.85 2.62
C ASP A 99 -13.43 25.92 2.90
N GLN A 100 -12.20 26.39 2.69
CA GLN A 100 -10.99 25.63 2.99
C GLN A 100 -10.83 25.39 4.49
N VAL A 101 -11.08 26.40 5.34
CA VAL A 101 -10.96 26.25 6.80
C VAL A 101 -12.01 25.27 7.34
N GLU A 102 -13.24 25.34 6.83
CA GLU A 102 -14.31 24.41 7.21
C GLU A 102 -13.99 22.98 6.73
N PHE A 103 -13.50 22.86 5.49
CA PHE A 103 -13.05 21.58 4.94
C PHE A 103 -11.89 20.98 5.74
N ASP A 104 -10.85 21.77 6.06
CA ASP A 104 -9.69 21.31 6.82
C ASP A 104 -10.10 20.80 8.21
N LYS A 105 -11.04 21.48 8.86
CA LYS A 105 -11.60 21.06 10.15
C LYS A 105 -12.36 19.74 10.02
N TRP A 106 -13.25 19.63 9.04
CA TRP A 106 -13.99 18.40 8.77
C TRP A 106 -13.04 17.24 8.43
N ALA A 107 -12.06 17.46 7.57
CA ALA A 107 -11.05 16.48 7.17
C ALA A 107 -10.22 16.01 8.37
N TYR A 108 -9.85 16.93 9.27
CA TYR A 108 -9.16 16.60 10.52
C TYR A 108 -10.03 15.73 11.43
N GLU A 109 -11.30 16.06 11.63
CA GLU A 109 -12.23 15.29 12.46
C GLU A 109 -12.47 13.87 11.90
N VAL A 110 -12.69 13.77 10.58
CA VAL A 110 -12.85 12.47 9.89
C VAL A 110 -11.57 11.63 9.97
N ASN A 111 -10.40 12.24 9.75
CA ASN A 111 -9.13 11.53 9.87
C ASN A 111 -8.86 11.08 11.30
N ALA A 112 -9.12 11.91 12.31
CA ALA A 112 -8.92 11.54 13.72
C ALA A 112 -9.78 10.33 14.11
N ALA A 113 -11.02 10.26 13.62
CA ALA A 113 -11.91 9.11 13.82
C ALA A 113 -11.46 7.84 13.08
N ARG A 114 -10.78 7.97 11.93
CA ARG A 114 -10.22 6.84 11.17
C ARG A 114 -8.88 6.36 11.72
N LYS A 115 -8.00 7.26 12.18
CA LYS A 115 -6.68 6.91 12.76
C LYS A 115 -6.81 6.01 13.99
N SER A 116 -7.88 6.14 14.76
CA SER A 116 -8.13 5.31 15.95
C SER A 116 -8.51 3.86 15.63
N HIS A 117 -8.87 3.55 14.38
CA HIS A 117 -9.18 2.20 13.92
C HIS A 117 -8.06 1.72 12.99
N THR A 118 -7.07 1.07 13.58
CA THR A 118 -6.07 0.32 12.83
C THR A 118 -6.76 -0.79 12.02
N LYS A 119 -6.98 -0.55 10.73
CA LYS A 119 -7.57 -1.53 9.82
C LYS A 119 -6.61 -1.82 8.67
N TRP A 120 -6.44 -3.11 8.38
CA TRP A 120 -6.00 -3.54 7.05
C TRP A 120 -6.99 -2.99 6.02
N GLN A 121 -6.48 -2.49 4.91
CA GLN A 121 -7.29 -1.85 3.87
C GLN A 121 -6.77 -2.28 2.51
N LEU A 122 -7.69 -2.49 1.57
CA LEU A 122 -7.45 -2.77 0.17
C LEU A 122 -8.26 -1.75 -0.64
N ASP A 123 -7.61 -1.10 -1.62
CA ASP A 123 -8.17 0.04 -2.37
C ASP A 123 -8.58 1.24 -1.49
N GLY A 124 -9.12 2.28 -2.12
CA GLY A 124 -9.53 3.52 -1.48
C GLY A 124 -8.36 4.41 -1.09
N TRP A 125 -8.67 5.43 -0.31
CA TRP A 125 -7.73 6.43 0.17
C TRP A 125 -7.26 6.08 1.59
N PRO A 126 -5.96 5.78 1.78
CA PRO A 126 -5.44 5.49 3.10
C PRO A 126 -5.52 6.72 3.99
N CYS A 127 -5.75 6.48 5.29
CA CYS A 127 -5.60 7.54 6.29
C CYS A 127 -4.12 7.64 6.65
N ASP A 128 -3.40 8.45 5.89
CA ASP A 128 -1.97 8.66 6.10
C ASP A 128 -1.70 9.30 7.46
N LEU A 129 -0.62 8.86 8.12
CA LEU A 129 -0.20 9.43 9.39
C LEU A 129 0.36 10.84 9.17
N GLN A 130 1.08 11.02 8.06
CA GLN A 130 1.65 12.29 7.62
C GLN A 130 0.77 12.86 6.50
N SER A 131 -0.16 13.76 6.87
CA SER A 131 -1.28 14.27 6.05
C SER A 131 -0.94 15.10 4.80
N ASN A 132 0.32 15.13 4.36
CA ASN A 132 0.82 16.12 3.38
C ASN A 132 1.63 15.51 2.24
N LYS A 133 1.40 14.24 1.88
CA LYS A 133 2.21 13.54 0.88
C LYS A 133 1.31 12.91 -0.17
N ASP A 134 1.21 13.57 -1.34
CA ASP A 134 0.57 13.03 -2.54
C ASP A 134 1.23 11.71 -2.96
N MET A 135 0.71 10.61 -2.43
CA MET A 135 1.31 9.29 -2.57
C MET A 135 1.32 8.82 -4.02
N PRO A 136 0.22 8.96 -4.81
CA PRO A 136 0.27 8.72 -6.24
C PRO A 136 1.38 9.50 -6.95
N ARG A 137 1.58 10.79 -6.64
CA ARG A 137 2.66 11.59 -7.19
C ARG A 137 4.04 11.08 -6.77
N ILE A 138 4.24 10.76 -5.51
CA ILE A 138 5.52 10.23 -5.02
C ILE A 138 5.83 8.90 -5.70
N CYS A 139 4.83 8.01 -5.84
CA CYS A 139 4.97 6.74 -6.55
C CYS A 139 5.37 6.98 -8.01
N GLU A 140 4.69 7.89 -8.71
CA GLU A 140 4.97 8.15 -10.13
C GLU A 140 6.34 8.80 -10.33
N MET A 141 6.74 9.72 -9.44
CA MET A 141 8.07 10.31 -9.46
C MET A 141 9.15 9.23 -9.33
N ARG A 142 9.03 8.33 -8.35
CA ARG A 142 10.00 7.25 -8.16
C ARG A 142 10.00 6.27 -9.32
N TYR A 143 8.83 5.87 -9.81
CA TYR A 143 8.69 4.98 -10.95
C TYR A 143 9.40 5.50 -12.20
N ARG A 144 9.35 6.82 -12.42
CA ARG A 144 10.03 7.50 -13.54
C ARG A 144 11.44 8.00 -13.21
N ASN A 145 11.94 7.75 -12.00
CA ASN A 145 13.21 8.30 -11.50
C ASN A 145 13.30 9.83 -11.63
N LEU A 146 12.25 10.53 -11.20
CA LEU A 146 12.12 11.99 -11.20
C LEU A 146 12.36 12.57 -9.81
N THR A 147 12.78 13.82 -9.80
CA THR A 147 12.96 14.66 -8.61
C THR A 147 12.07 15.90 -8.69
N ASP A 148 11.98 16.67 -7.61
CA ASP A 148 11.21 17.92 -7.62
C ASP A 148 11.73 18.94 -8.65
N ASN A 149 12.98 18.82 -9.11
CA ASN A 149 13.57 19.69 -10.12
C ASN A 149 13.04 19.44 -11.54
N ASP A 150 12.35 18.32 -11.77
CA ASP A 150 11.81 17.93 -13.08
C ASP A 150 10.48 18.64 -13.40
N HIS A 151 10.39 19.94 -13.08
CA HIS A 151 9.15 20.73 -13.09
C HIS A 151 8.36 20.65 -14.40
N GLY A 152 9.04 20.58 -15.55
CA GLY A 152 8.38 20.46 -16.85
C GLY A 152 7.62 19.15 -17.02
N VAL A 153 8.19 18.05 -16.55
CA VAL A 153 7.56 16.72 -16.57
C VAL A 153 6.43 16.68 -15.54
N LEU A 154 6.69 17.17 -14.32
CA LEU A 154 5.73 17.18 -13.22
C LEU A 154 4.47 18.03 -13.48
N LYS A 155 4.55 18.99 -14.41
CA LYS A 155 3.41 19.81 -14.88
C LYS A 155 2.76 19.30 -16.17
N SER A 156 3.31 18.23 -16.76
CA SER A 156 2.79 17.69 -18.01
C SER A 156 1.47 16.94 -17.79
N GLN A 157 0.55 17.04 -18.74
CA GLN A 157 -0.71 16.29 -18.71
C GLN A 157 -0.48 14.77 -18.63
N ASN A 158 0.60 14.28 -19.24
CA ASN A 158 0.95 12.86 -19.18
C ASN A 158 1.29 12.40 -17.76
N PHE A 159 1.97 13.25 -16.97
CA PHE A 159 2.27 12.96 -15.56
C PHE A 159 0.99 13.01 -14.72
N SER A 160 0.14 14.02 -14.90
CA SER A 160 -1.14 14.11 -14.19
C SER A 160 -2.04 12.90 -14.48
N ASN A 161 -2.13 12.47 -15.74
CA ASN A 161 -2.95 11.33 -16.13
C ASN A 161 -2.44 10.00 -15.52
N SER A 162 -1.13 9.86 -15.30
CA SER A 162 -0.58 8.64 -14.70
C SER A 162 -0.83 8.52 -13.19
N LEU A 163 -1.14 9.62 -12.50
CA LEU A 163 -1.40 9.56 -11.06
C LEU A 163 -2.63 8.68 -10.74
N ALA A 164 -3.66 8.77 -11.58
CA ALA A 164 -4.89 7.97 -11.45
C ALA A 164 -4.68 6.46 -11.67
N ASP A 165 -3.54 6.06 -12.25
CA ASP A 165 -3.17 4.66 -12.43
C ASP A 165 -2.58 4.07 -11.15
N TRP A 166 -2.20 4.86 -10.15
CA TRP A 166 -1.77 4.32 -8.86
C TRP A 166 -2.94 3.95 -7.99
N VAL A 167 -2.81 2.83 -7.30
CA VAL A 167 -3.79 2.33 -6.33
C VAL A 167 -3.07 1.80 -5.09
N PHE A 168 -3.69 2.05 -3.96
CA PHE A 168 -3.26 1.56 -2.66
C PHE A 168 -3.76 0.11 -2.47
N ILE A 169 -2.86 -0.80 -2.08
CA ILE A 169 -3.14 -2.25 -2.07
C ILE A 169 -2.93 -2.93 -0.72
N GLY A 170 -2.53 -2.18 0.30
CA GLY A 170 -2.32 -2.78 1.61
C GLY A 170 -1.67 -1.82 2.61
N ARG A 171 -2.19 -1.82 3.84
CA ARG A 171 -1.55 -1.17 4.99
C ARG A 171 -1.22 -2.21 6.04
N VAL A 172 0.01 -2.18 6.52
CA VAL A 172 0.51 -3.01 7.60
C VAL A 172 0.68 -2.15 8.84
N HIS A 173 0.14 -2.59 9.98
CA HIS A 173 0.32 -1.91 11.25
C HIS A 173 1.16 -2.74 12.23
N ARG A 174 1.96 -2.06 13.05
CA ARG A 174 2.87 -2.64 14.06
C ARG A 174 2.18 -3.61 15.03
N THR A 175 0.95 -3.33 15.46
CA THR A 175 0.33 -3.95 16.65
C THR A 175 -0.09 -5.43 16.50
N GLY A 176 0.28 -6.11 15.42
CA GLY A 176 0.04 -7.55 15.25
C GLY A 176 1.30 -8.38 14.95
N LEU A 177 2.47 -7.74 14.81
CA LEU A 177 3.71 -8.38 14.45
C LEU A 177 4.78 -7.96 15.46
N ASP A 178 5.41 -8.92 16.15
CA ASP A 178 6.67 -8.70 16.88
C ASP A 178 7.78 -8.41 15.86
N SER A 179 7.70 -7.23 15.25
CA SER A 179 8.50 -6.86 14.08
C SER A 179 9.74 -6.08 14.50
N PRO A 180 10.92 -6.35 13.90
CA PRO A 180 12.16 -5.58 14.10
C PRO A 180 12.09 -4.09 13.66
N TRP A 181 10.92 -3.60 13.27
CA TRP A 181 10.68 -2.30 12.66
C TRP A 181 10.46 -1.19 13.70
N ALA A 182 11.39 -1.09 14.65
CA ALA A 182 11.22 -0.37 15.91
C ALA A 182 10.83 1.12 15.83
N TYR A 183 10.89 1.76 14.66
CA TYR A 183 10.69 3.20 14.48
C TYR A 183 9.45 3.59 13.65
N TYR A 184 8.78 2.66 12.97
CA TYR A 184 7.67 2.98 12.04
C TYR A 184 6.36 2.35 12.49
N HIS A 185 5.28 3.12 12.36
CA HIS A 185 3.97 2.76 12.89
C HIS A 185 3.12 2.05 11.83
N CYS A 186 3.30 2.41 10.56
CA CYS A 186 2.57 1.85 9.43
C CYS A 186 3.44 1.69 8.18
N GLY A 187 3.22 0.61 7.44
CA GLY A 187 3.70 0.41 6.08
C GLY A 187 2.56 0.46 5.07
N TYR A 188 2.77 1.04 3.89
CA TYR A 188 1.77 1.23 2.84
C TYR A 188 2.31 0.68 1.51
N PHE A 189 1.52 -0.17 0.87
CA PHE A 189 1.81 -0.73 -0.45
C PHE A 189 0.98 -0.05 -1.52
N TRP A 190 1.63 0.29 -2.63
CA TRP A 190 1.03 0.91 -3.80
C TRP A 190 1.45 0.17 -5.06
N VAL A 191 0.60 0.16 -6.08
CA VAL A 191 0.91 -0.43 -7.39
C VAL A 191 0.18 0.33 -8.48
N ARG A 192 0.62 0.18 -9.73
CA ARG A 192 -0.14 0.66 -10.88
C ARG A 192 -1.26 -0.32 -11.21
N LYS A 193 -2.49 0.16 -11.39
CA LYS A 193 -3.67 -0.60 -11.80
C LYS A 193 -3.38 -1.38 -13.08
N SER A 194 -2.73 -0.73 -14.05
CA SER A 194 -2.34 -1.37 -15.30
C SER A 194 -1.40 -2.57 -15.11
N ASP A 195 -0.46 -2.52 -14.16
CA ASP A 195 0.48 -3.60 -13.85
C ASP A 195 -0.19 -4.70 -13.03
N ALA A 196 -0.92 -4.32 -11.97
CA ALA A 196 -1.69 -5.23 -11.11
C ALA A 196 -2.69 -6.07 -11.90
N LYS A 197 -3.40 -5.47 -12.86
CA LYS A 197 -4.38 -6.18 -13.71
C LYS A 197 -3.74 -7.31 -14.52
N ARG A 198 -2.45 -7.21 -14.82
CA ARG A 198 -1.68 -8.26 -15.52
C ARG A 198 -1.03 -9.26 -14.56
N GLY A 199 -1.28 -9.15 -13.24
CA GLY A 199 -0.61 -9.93 -12.21
C GLY A 199 0.83 -9.50 -11.96
N ASP A 200 1.26 -8.34 -12.47
CA ASP A 200 2.63 -7.86 -12.31
C ASP A 200 2.74 -6.90 -11.13
N PHE A 201 3.22 -7.41 -10.01
CA PHE A 201 3.48 -6.63 -8.80
C PHE A 201 4.97 -6.33 -8.60
N SER A 202 5.82 -6.61 -9.60
CA SER A 202 7.28 -6.38 -9.50
C SER A 202 7.67 -4.91 -9.35
N LYS A 203 6.75 -4.01 -9.70
CA LYS A 203 6.88 -2.54 -9.62
C LYS A 203 6.03 -1.93 -8.52
N ALA A 204 5.48 -2.76 -7.62
CA ALA A 204 4.84 -2.25 -6.42
C ALA A 204 5.83 -1.37 -5.65
N MET A 205 5.31 -0.44 -4.86
CA MET A 205 6.06 0.45 -4.00
C MET A 205 5.63 0.20 -2.56
N PHE A 206 6.58 0.34 -1.63
CA PHE A 206 6.34 0.27 -0.21
C PHE A 206 6.86 1.54 0.44
N PHE A 207 6.10 2.09 1.38
CA PHE A 207 6.46 3.28 2.15
C PHE A 207 6.15 3.07 3.61
N THR A 208 7.02 3.55 4.49
CA THR A 208 6.75 3.61 5.92
C THR A 208 6.37 5.01 6.33
N GLN A 209 5.52 5.13 7.36
CA GLN A 209 5.28 6.39 8.04
C GLN A 209 5.33 6.17 9.55
N SER A 210 5.94 7.11 10.26
CA SER A 210 5.87 7.24 11.71
C SER A 210 4.86 8.33 12.08
N ASP A 211 4.28 8.21 13.28
CA ASP A 211 3.55 9.29 13.94
C ASP A 211 4.45 10.51 14.20
#